data_AF-A0A838MH02-F1
#
_entry.id   AF-A0A838MH02-F1
#
_cell.length_a   1.000
_cell.length_b   1.000
_cell.length_c   1.000
_cell.angle_alpha   90.00
_cell.angle_beta   90.00
_cell.angle_gamma   90.00
#
_symmetry.space_group_name_H-M   'P 1'
#
loop_
_entity.id
_entity.type
_entity.pdbx_description
1 polymer ?
#
loop_
_entity_poly.entity_id
_entity_poly.type
_entity_poly.pdbx_seq_one_letter_code
_entity_poly.pdbx_strand_id
1 'polypeptide(L)'
;MSKWTIGNNPLKKILMRLKFYLIISIMIPAFFFGHLALEKIIKGLVIKQINKAAPLIHDLERLALLAKLELSEEQIKHLRTITDFSIAGRYSEIKYNFYKKCTKEYTEKNLKIIKELFLCIEKKYQKK
;
A
#
# COMPACT_ATOMS: atom_id res chain seq x y z
N MET A 1 -23.44 -26.86 39.48
CA MET A 1 -22.10 -26.52 38.98
C MET A 1 -21.94 -27.02 37.54
N SER A 2 -21.34 -26.18 36.69
CA SER A 2 -20.90 -26.45 35.30
C SER A 2 -21.98 -26.59 34.21
N LYS A 3 -22.06 -25.57 33.35
CA LYS A 3 -21.89 -25.67 31.89
C LYS A 3 -21.76 -24.25 31.32
N TRP A 4 -20.62 -23.61 31.61
CA TRP A 4 -20.14 -22.47 30.83
C TRP A 4 -19.69 -23.01 29.47
N THR A 5 -20.61 -23.01 28.51
CA THR A 5 -20.32 -23.35 27.12
C THR A 5 -19.36 -22.32 26.54
N ILE A 6 -18.17 -22.79 26.20
CA ILE A 6 -17.14 -22.10 25.42
C ILE A 6 -17.77 -21.74 24.07
N GLY A 7 -18.25 -20.50 23.91
CA GLY A 7 -18.81 -20.09 22.62
C GLY A 7 -19.40 -18.68 22.56
N ASN A 8 -19.83 -18.09 23.68
CA ASN A 8 -20.60 -16.84 23.63
C ASN A 8 -20.21 -15.81 24.71
N ASN A 9 -18.93 -15.71 25.07
CA ASN A 9 -18.47 -14.69 26.00
C ASN A 9 -18.46 -13.30 25.29
N PRO A 10 -19.34 -12.35 25.68
CA PRO A 10 -19.46 -11.05 25.03
C PRO A 10 -18.18 -10.20 25.16
N LEU A 11 -17.43 -10.35 26.25
CA LEU A 11 -16.14 -9.67 26.45
C LEU A 11 -15.08 -10.18 25.46
N LYS A 12 -15.05 -11.49 25.18
CA LYS A 12 -14.17 -12.04 24.13
C LYS A 12 -14.52 -11.48 22.74
N LYS A 13 -15.81 -11.32 22.43
CA LYS A 13 -16.25 -10.69 21.17
C LYS A 13 -15.84 -9.20 21.08
N ILE A 14 -16.00 -8.45 22.18
CA ILE A 14 -15.59 -7.04 22.25
C ILE A 14 -14.07 -6.90 22.10
N LEU A 15 -13.28 -7.69 22.85
CA LEU A 15 -11.81 -7.70 22.75
C LEU A 15 -11.33 -8.07 21.35
N MET A 16 -11.98 -9.03 20.69
CA MET A 16 -11.65 -9.42 19.31
C MET A 16 -11.94 -8.30 18.32
N ARG A 17 -13.07 -7.58 18.48
CA ARG A 17 -13.40 -6.39 17.68
C ARG A 17 -12.43 -5.24 17.93
N LEU A 18 -12.06 -4.98 19.18
CA LEU A 18 -11.08 -3.93 19.53
C LEU A 18 -9.71 -4.22 18.94
N LYS A 19 -9.22 -5.47 19.03
CA LYS A 19 -7.97 -5.89 18.37
C LYS A 19 -8.04 -5.71 16.85
N PHE A 20 -9.15 -6.08 16.23
CA PHE A 20 -9.38 -5.90 14.79
C PHE A 20 -9.34 -4.42 14.39
N TYR A 21 -10.03 -3.54 15.13
CA TYR A 21 -9.99 -2.09 14.90
C TYR A 21 -8.60 -1.49 15.08
N LEU A 22 -7.86 -1.89 16.13
CA LEU A 22 -6.52 -1.38 16.40
C LEU A 22 -5.54 -1.77 15.28
N ILE A 23 -5.59 -3.01 14.82
CA ILE A 23 -4.76 -3.51 13.71
C ILE A 23 -5.09 -2.75 12.43
N ILE A 24 -6.37 -2.65 12.09
CA ILE A 24 -6.83 -2.02 10.85
C ILE A 24 -6.52 -0.52 10.81
N SER A 25 -6.57 0.15 11.96
CA SER A 25 -6.23 1.57 12.07
C SER A 25 -4.77 1.86 11.69
N ILE A 26 -3.88 0.88 11.76
CA ILE A 26 -2.45 1.03 11.46
C ILE A 26 -2.13 0.66 10.00
N MET A 27 -2.90 -0.25 9.41
CA MET A 27 -2.60 -0.82 8.08
C MET A 27 -2.80 0.16 6.93
N ILE A 28 -3.90 0.92 6.93
CA ILE A 28 -4.18 1.87 5.85
C ILE A 28 -3.12 2.97 5.78
N PRO A 29 -2.72 3.61 6.90
CA PRO A 29 -1.60 4.55 6.89
C PRO A 29 -0.31 3.95 6.32
N ALA A 30 0.01 2.69 6.67
CA ALA A 30 1.22 2.04 6.18
C ALA A 30 1.24 1.90 4.64
N PHE A 31 0.12 1.54 4.01
CA PHE A 31 0.02 1.51 2.55
C PHE A 31 0.10 2.90 1.92
N PHE A 32 -0.52 3.89 2.54
CA PHE A 32 -0.44 5.27 2.05
C PHE A 32 0.99 5.80 2.08
N PHE A 33 1.74 5.58 3.17
CA PHE A 33 3.14 5.97 3.24
C PHE A 33 4.02 5.18 2.27
N GLY A 34 3.73 3.90 2.06
CA GLY A 34 4.39 3.08 1.04
C GLY A 34 4.20 3.63 -0.37
N HIS A 35 2.97 4.03 -0.71
CA HIS A 35 2.66 4.71 -1.96
C HIS A 35 3.43 6.04 -2.09
N LEU A 36 3.41 6.90 -1.07
CA LEU A 36 4.12 8.18 -1.09
C LEU A 36 5.65 8.01 -1.27
N ALA A 37 6.24 6.98 -0.65
CA ALA A 37 7.66 6.69 -0.79
C ALA A 37 8.00 6.33 -2.25
N LEU A 38 7.22 5.45 -2.87
CA LEU A 38 7.35 5.10 -4.28
C LEU A 38 7.10 6.31 -5.20
N GLU A 39 6.09 7.11 -4.91
CA GLU A 39 5.77 8.30 -5.69
C GLU A 39 6.96 9.28 -5.71
N LYS A 40 7.55 9.55 -4.56
CA LYS A 40 8.69 10.48 -4.44
C LYS A 40 9.91 10.01 -5.21
N ILE A 41 10.29 8.73 -5.07
CA ILE A 41 11.49 8.22 -5.76
C ILE A 41 11.29 8.18 -7.28
N ILE A 42 10.11 7.79 -7.77
CA ILE A 42 9.81 7.79 -9.20
C ILE A 42 9.74 9.23 -9.73
N LYS A 43 9.15 10.18 -9.01
CA LYS A 43 9.16 11.59 -9.41
C LYS A 43 10.57 12.18 -9.48
N GLY A 44 11.47 11.76 -8.58
CA GLY A 44 12.89 12.09 -8.67
C GLY A 44 13.51 11.61 -9.98
N LEU A 45 13.21 10.37 -10.39
CA LEU A 45 13.65 9.84 -11.70
C LEU A 45 13.04 10.58 -12.88
N VAL A 46 11.75 10.93 -12.81
CA VAL A 46 11.08 11.72 -13.86
C VAL A 46 11.83 13.04 -14.03
N ILE A 47 12.06 13.79 -12.95
CA ILE A 47 12.78 15.08 -13.00
C ILE A 47 14.16 14.90 -13.63
N LYS A 48 14.92 13.87 -13.21
CA LYS A 48 16.23 13.55 -13.79
C LYS A 48 16.16 13.21 -15.28
N GLN A 49 15.06 12.60 -15.73
CA GLN A 49 14.85 12.17 -17.11
C GLN A 49 14.35 13.28 -18.04
N ILE A 50 13.49 14.19 -17.56
CA ILE A 50 12.85 15.25 -18.37
C ILE A 50 13.43 16.65 -18.12
N ASN A 51 14.29 16.79 -17.12
CA ASN A 51 14.89 18.05 -16.66
C ASN A 51 13.88 19.19 -16.40
N LYS A 52 12.68 18.80 -15.94
CA LYS A 52 11.55 19.67 -15.60
C LYS A 52 10.86 19.11 -14.36
N ALA A 53 10.05 19.92 -13.70
CA ALA A 53 9.24 19.47 -12.57
C ALA A 53 8.38 18.26 -12.96
N ALA A 54 8.33 17.24 -12.08
CA ALA A 54 7.48 16.09 -12.30
C ALA A 54 6.01 16.52 -12.34
N PRO A 55 5.18 15.89 -13.20
CA PRO A 55 3.76 16.21 -13.26
C PRO A 55 3.04 15.89 -11.93
N LEU A 56 1.98 16.65 -11.66
CA LEU A 56 1.12 16.49 -10.48
C LEU A 56 0.17 15.29 -10.65
N ILE A 57 0.73 14.12 -10.94
CA ILE A 57 0.02 12.86 -11.02
C ILE A 57 0.46 11.96 -9.85
N HIS A 58 -0.44 11.10 -9.39
CA HIS A 58 -0.19 10.10 -8.34
C HIS A 58 -0.19 8.66 -8.88
N ASP A 59 -0.45 8.49 -10.16
CA ASP A 59 -0.43 7.19 -10.82
C ASP A 59 1.02 6.72 -10.98
N LEU A 60 1.38 5.69 -10.21
CA LEU A 60 2.74 5.17 -10.16
C LEU A 60 3.18 4.53 -11.47
N GLU A 61 2.27 3.92 -12.23
CA GLU A 61 2.59 3.35 -13.54
C GLU A 61 2.91 4.47 -14.54
N ARG A 62 2.05 5.49 -14.61
CA ARG A 62 2.29 6.63 -15.51
C ARG A 62 3.59 7.35 -15.16
N LEU A 63 3.88 7.53 -13.86
CA LEU A 63 5.16 8.07 -13.41
C LEU A 63 6.34 7.19 -13.82
N ALA A 64 6.21 5.86 -13.72
CA ALA A 64 7.26 4.93 -14.12
C ALA A 64 7.55 4.99 -15.63
N LEU A 65 6.49 5.12 -16.45
CA LEU A 65 6.62 5.33 -17.90
C LEU A 65 7.36 6.63 -18.22
N LEU A 66 7.00 7.74 -17.56
CA LEU A 66 7.68 9.03 -17.73
C LEU A 66 9.15 8.99 -17.29
N ALA A 67 9.46 8.22 -16.24
CA ALA A 67 10.82 7.98 -15.77
C ALA A 67 11.64 7.05 -16.70
N LYS A 68 11.00 6.49 -17.74
CA LYS A 68 11.56 5.43 -18.61
C LYS A 68 12.13 4.28 -17.79
N LEU A 69 11.37 3.85 -16.77
CA LEU A 69 11.74 2.69 -15.95
C LEU A 69 11.37 1.40 -16.69
N GLU A 70 12.38 0.56 -16.93
CA GLU A 70 12.17 -0.82 -17.38
C GLU A 70 11.74 -1.65 -16.17
N LEU A 71 10.44 -1.94 -16.08
CA LEU A 71 9.82 -2.77 -15.05
C LEU A 71 9.15 -3.97 -15.71
N SER A 72 9.07 -5.10 -14.99
CA SER A 72 8.30 -6.25 -15.46
C SER A 72 6.79 -5.96 -15.41
N GLU A 73 6.00 -6.71 -16.18
CA GLU A 73 4.53 -6.62 -16.14
C GLU A 73 3.97 -6.82 -14.73
N GLU A 74 4.57 -7.74 -13.96
CA GLU A 74 4.19 -7.99 -12.57
C GLU A 74 4.45 -6.77 -11.68
N GLN A 75 5.61 -6.11 -11.83
CA GLN A 75 5.93 -4.88 -11.10
C GLN A 75 4.96 -3.76 -11.45
N ILE A 76 4.58 -3.60 -12.72
CA ILE A 76 3.59 -2.61 -13.17
C ILE A 76 2.22 -2.90 -12.52
N LYS A 77 1.80 -4.18 -12.51
CA LYS A 77 0.56 -4.60 -11.83
C LYS A 77 0.57 -4.26 -10.34
N HIS A 78 1.71 -4.43 -9.68
CA HIS A 78 1.88 -4.01 -8.29
C HIS A 78 1.80 -2.50 -8.10
N LEU A 79 2.40 -1.70 -8.97
CA LEU A 79 2.29 -0.23 -8.92
C LEU A 79 0.83 0.25 -9.06
N ARG A 80 0.05 -0.37 -9.96
CA ARG A 80 -1.40 -0.11 -10.07
C ARG A 80 -2.13 -0.43 -8.77
N THR A 81 -1.89 -1.62 -8.23
CA THR A 81 -2.49 -2.09 -6.98
C THR A 81 -2.18 -1.14 -5.80
N ILE A 82 -0.94 -0.66 -5.70
CA ILE A 82 -0.51 0.28 -4.65
C ILE A 82 -1.15 1.66 -4.85
N THR A 83 -1.35 2.09 -6.10
CA THR A 83 -2.07 3.34 -6.42
C THR A 83 -3.53 3.26 -5.95
N ASP A 84 -4.18 2.12 -6.14
CA ASP A 84 -5.55 1.89 -5.66
C ASP A 84 -5.65 2.00 -4.14
N PHE A 85 -4.63 1.54 -3.40
CA PHE A 85 -4.60 1.66 -1.93
C PHE A 85 -4.60 3.11 -1.47
N SER A 86 -3.88 3.99 -2.17
CA SER A 86 -3.85 5.43 -1.91
C SER A 86 -5.20 6.11 -2.15
N ILE A 87 -5.99 5.61 -3.10
CA ILE A 87 -7.37 6.08 -3.35
C ILE A 87 -8.31 5.55 -2.27
N ALA A 88 -8.21 4.26 -1.92
CA ALA A 88 -9.06 3.62 -0.91
C ALA A 88 -8.87 4.21 0.50
N GLY A 89 -7.68 4.70 0.83
CA GLY A 89 -7.43 5.41 2.09
C GLY A 89 -8.15 6.76 2.21
N ARG A 90 -8.52 7.39 1.08
CA ARG A 90 -9.08 8.75 1.01
C ARG A 90 -10.60 8.81 0.94
N TYR A 91 -11.28 7.77 0.45
CA TYR A 91 -12.75 7.76 0.29
C TYR A 91 -13.43 6.71 1.18
N SER A 92 -14.32 7.15 2.06
CA SER A 92 -14.99 6.33 3.09
C SER A 92 -15.75 5.12 2.55
N GLU A 93 -16.38 5.24 1.38
CA GLU A 93 -17.17 4.16 0.76
C GLU A 93 -16.29 3.02 0.22
N ILE A 94 -15.17 3.38 -0.40
CA ILE A 94 -14.15 2.45 -0.90
C ILE A 94 -13.42 1.80 0.29
N LYS A 95 -13.22 2.58 1.36
CA LYS A 95 -12.56 2.18 2.60
C LYS A 95 -13.20 0.93 3.22
N TYR A 96 -14.53 0.80 3.22
CA TYR A 96 -15.21 -0.35 3.82
C TYR A 96 -14.95 -1.67 3.08
N ASN A 97 -15.05 -1.67 1.76
CA ASN A 97 -14.76 -2.85 0.95
C ASN A 97 -13.27 -3.19 0.95
N PHE A 98 -12.42 -2.18 1.03
CA PHE A 98 -10.98 -2.36 1.19
C PHE A 98 -10.62 -2.97 2.54
N TYR A 99 -11.27 -2.54 3.63
CA TYR A 99 -11.08 -3.10 4.96
C TYR A 99 -11.36 -4.60 5.05
N LYS A 100 -12.36 -5.09 4.30
CA LYS A 100 -12.64 -6.54 4.23
C LYS A 100 -11.50 -7.34 3.60
N LYS A 101 -10.68 -6.71 2.75
CA LYS A 101 -9.53 -7.34 2.08
C LYS A 101 -8.24 -7.23 2.90
N CYS A 102 -8.13 -6.25 3.79
CA CYS A 102 -6.95 -6.04 4.64
C CYS A 102 -6.87 -7.06 5.78
N THR A 103 -6.50 -8.30 5.45
CA THR A 103 -6.03 -9.27 6.44
C THR A 103 -4.58 -8.97 6.84
N LYS A 104 -4.13 -9.57 7.95
CA LYS A 104 -2.72 -9.52 8.37
C LYS A 104 -1.80 -10.01 7.25
N GLU A 105 -2.08 -11.19 6.68
CA GLU A 105 -1.24 -11.75 5.61
C GLU A 105 -1.26 -10.88 4.36
N TYR A 106 -2.44 -10.36 3.97
CA TYR A 106 -2.56 -9.48 2.82
C TYR A 106 -1.69 -8.23 3.00
N THR A 107 -1.68 -7.66 4.19
CA THR A 107 -0.91 -6.45 4.47
C THR A 107 0.58 -6.70 4.49
N GLU A 108 1.03 -7.75 5.19
CA GLU A 108 2.44 -8.13 5.22
C GLU A 108 2.97 -8.43 3.80
N LYS A 109 2.20 -9.13 2.98
CA LYS A 109 2.54 -9.41 1.58
C LYS A 109 2.71 -8.13 0.78
N ASN A 110 1.74 -7.21 0.86
CA ASN A 110 1.79 -5.97 0.07
C ASN A 110 2.90 -5.00 0.57
N LEU A 111 3.16 -4.94 1.88
CA LEU A 111 4.28 -4.16 2.41
C LEU A 111 5.63 -4.72 1.95
N LYS A 112 5.77 -6.04 1.87
CA LYS A 112 6.96 -6.68 1.29
C LYS A 112 7.15 -6.30 -0.17
N ILE A 113 6.08 -6.35 -0.98
CA ILE A 113 6.10 -5.92 -2.38
C ILE A 113 6.51 -4.45 -2.53
N ILE A 114 5.93 -3.56 -1.72
CA ILE A 114 6.28 -2.12 -1.72
C ILE A 114 7.78 -1.94 -1.45
N LYS A 115 8.31 -2.65 -0.44
CA LYS A 115 9.72 -2.60 -0.08
C LYS A 115 10.62 -3.09 -1.23
N GLU A 116 10.27 -4.22 -1.85
CA GLU A 116 11.04 -4.80 -2.95
C GLU A 116 11.05 -3.88 -4.19
N LEU A 117 9.90 -3.29 -4.52
CA LEU A 117 9.79 -2.28 -5.59
C LEU A 117 10.65 -1.05 -5.28
N PHE A 118 10.58 -0.52 -4.06
CA PHE A 118 11.36 0.64 -3.67
C PHE A 118 12.87 0.38 -3.86
N LEU A 119 13.37 -0.75 -3.35
CA LEU A 119 14.77 -1.14 -3.51
C LEU A 119 15.16 -1.36 -4.98
N CYS A 120 14.26 -1.91 -5.79
CA CYS A 120 14.50 -2.08 -7.22
C CYS A 120 14.65 -0.74 -7.94
N ILE A 121 13.75 0.21 -7.65
CA ILE A 121 13.75 1.55 -8.25
C ILE A 121 14.94 2.38 -7.74
N GLU A 122 15.29 2.27 -6.46
CA GLU A 122 16.46 2.93 -5.87
C GLU A 122 17.77 2.48 -6.53
N LYS A 123 17.93 1.18 -6.77
CA LYS A 123 19.09 0.66 -7.51
C LYS A 123 19.17 1.23 -8.93
N LYS A 124 18.03 1.46 -9.58
CA LYS A 124 17.99 2.11 -10.91
C LYS A 124 18.27 3.62 -10.82
N TYR A 125 17.91 4.27 -9.71
CA TYR A 125 18.22 5.68 -9.44
C TYR A 125 19.71 5.95 -9.28
N GLN A 126 20.42 5.08 -8.56
CA GLN A 126 21.87 5.22 -8.31
C GLN A 126 22.74 4.92 -9.55
N LYS A 127 22.22 4.14 -10.51
CA LYS A 127 22.95 3.74 -11.73
C LYS A 127 22.83 4.74 -12.88
N LYS A 128 21.79 5.58 -12.89
CA LYS A 128 21.66 6.72 -13.81
C LYS A 128 22.35 7.93 -13.23
#